data_AF-A0A834DJW1-F1
#
_entry.id   AF-A0A834DJW1-F1
#
_cell.length_a   1.000
_cell.length_b   1.000
_cell.length_c   1.000
_cell.angle_alpha   90.00
_cell.angle_beta   90.00
_cell.angle_gamma   90.00
#
_symmetry.space_group_name_H-M   'P 1'
#
loop_
_entity.id
_entity.type
_entity.pdbx_description
1 polymer ?
#
loop_
_entity_poly.entity_id
_entity_poly.type
_entity_poly.pdbx_seq_one_letter_code
_entity_poly.pdbx_strand_id
1 'polypeptide(L)'
;MHIGWLFQSSRLQWAWRAAFLGHNQCGPHGAWRWTHSGGGPYRAVIFDMGGVLIPSPGRLVAEWEEQNHIPSGTILKTFVSGGENGLWMRFMRGEMTVETFLPEFGRLYSETAPNFSCTYEQVKIFRY
;
A
#
# COMPACT_ATOMS: atom_id res chain seq x y z
N MET A 1 10.46 -8.33 -34.34
CA MET A 1 9.29 -7.81 -33.61
C MET A 1 8.49 -9.00 -33.12
N HIS A 2 8.50 -9.28 -31.82
CA HIS A 2 7.50 -10.14 -31.17
C HIS A 2 7.40 -9.70 -29.70
N ILE A 3 6.36 -8.93 -29.40
CA ILE A 3 5.97 -8.54 -28.04
C ILE A 3 5.02 -9.62 -27.57
N GLY A 4 5.48 -10.45 -26.64
CA GLY A 4 4.73 -11.56 -26.09
C GLY A 4 4.98 -11.69 -24.59
N TRP A 5 4.72 -10.62 -23.84
CA TRP A 5 4.70 -10.65 -22.38
C TRP A 5 3.56 -9.75 -21.88
N LEU A 6 2.33 -10.17 -22.14
CA LEU A 6 1.16 -9.72 -21.42
C LEU A 6 0.75 -10.83 -20.45
N PHE A 7 0.32 -10.43 -19.25
CA PHE A 7 -0.17 -11.25 -18.12
C PHE A 7 0.84 -11.70 -17.04
N GLN A 8 1.43 -10.75 -16.32
CA GLN A 8 1.78 -10.95 -14.90
C GLN A 8 1.36 -9.81 -13.94
N SER A 9 0.78 -8.69 -14.42
CA SER A 9 0.37 -7.60 -13.53
C SER A 9 -0.94 -7.86 -12.75
N SER A 10 -1.76 -8.80 -13.20
CA SER A 10 -3.05 -9.07 -12.55
C SER A 10 -2.88 -9.64 -11.14
N ARG A 11 -1.98 -10.60 -10.93
CA ARG A 11 -1.73 -11.20 -9.60
C ARG A 11 -1.19 -10.18 -8.59
N LEU A 12 -0.37 -9.25 -9.06
CA LEU A 12 0.19 -8.19 -8.23
C LEU A 12 -0.87 -7.17 -7.83
N GLN A 13 -1.71 -6.69 -8.75
CA GLN A 13 -2.85 -5.83 -8.41
C GLN A 13 -3.82 -6.49 -7.40
N TRP A 14 -4.04 -7.80 -7.53
CA TRP A 14 -4.84 -8.56 -6.57
C TRP A 14 -4.17 -8.66 -5.20
N ALA A 15 -2.85 -8.86 -5.13
CA ALA A 15 -2.12 -8.89 -3.86
C ALA A 15 -2.18 -7.54 -3.12
N TRP A 16 -2.04 -6.43 -3.84
CA TRP A 16 -2.18 -5.08 -3.28
C TRP A 16 -3.59 -4.82 -2.76
N ARG A 17 -4.62 -5.20 -3.53
CA ARG A 17 -6.02 -5.10 -3.09
C ARG A 17 -6.30 -5.99 -1.88
N ALA A 18 -5.83 -7.23 -1.88
CA ALA A 18 -6.09 -8.18 -0.79
C ALA A 18 -5.39 -7.78 0.53
N ALA A 19 -4.15 -7.28 0.46
CA ALA A 19 -3.42 -6.83 1.64
C ALA A 19 -4.05 -5.58 2.28
N PHE A 20 -4.53 -4.62 1.47
CA PHE A 20 -5.23 -3.43 1.96
C PHE A 20 -6.67 -3.71 2.41
N LEU A 21 -7.42 -4.54 1.67
CA LEU A 21 -8.82 -4.85 2.01
C LEU A 21 -8.95 -5.85 3.16
N GLY A 22 -7.97 -6.72 3.37
CA GLY A 22 -7.98 -7.73 4.44
C GLY A 22 -7.77 -7.16 5.84
N HIS A 23 -7.26 -5.93 5.95
CA HIS A 23 -6.87 -5.32 7.23
C HIS A 23 -7.89 -4.33 7.81
N ASN A 24 -8.92 -3.95 7.04
CA ASN A 24 -10.07 -3.17 7.52
C ASN A 24 -11.18 -4.08 8.07
N GLN A 25 -10.83 -5.07 8.91
CA GLN A 25 -11.84 -5.68 9.77
C GLN A 25 -12.11 -4.73 10.93
N CYS A 26 -12.79 -3.62 10.62
CA CYS A 26 -13.60 -2.92 11.59
C CYS A 26 -14.48 -3.97 12.27
N GLY A 27 -14.46 -4.01 13.61
CA GLY A 27 -15.40 -4.82 14.39
C GLY A 27 -16.85 -4.48 14.00
N PRO A 28 -17.86 -5.17 14.56
CA PRO A 28 -19.26 -4.94 14.22
C PRO A 28 -19.76 -3.61 14.81
N HIS A 29 -19.14 -2.49 14.43
CA HIS A 29 -19.74 -1.18 14.42
C HIS A 29 -20.87 -1.29 13.42
N GLY A 30 -22.10 -1.27 13.96
CA GLY A 30 -23.33 -1.65 13.28
C GLY A 30 -23.29 -1.31 11.80
N ALA A 31 -23.52 -2.32 10.97
CA ALA A 31 -23.62 -2.16 9.54
C ALA A 31 -24.64 -1.06 9.27
N TRP A 32 -24.16 0.17 9.06
CA TRP A 32 -24.90 1.23 8.41
C TRP A 32 -25.06 0.75 6.99
N ARG A 33 -26.03 -0.15 6.81
CA ARG A 33 -26.51 -0.59 5.52
C ARG A 33 -26.98 0.71 4.89
N TRP A 34 -26.18 1.24 3.96
CA TRP A 34 -26.59 2.34 3.10
C TRP A 34 -27.72 1.83 2.22
N THR A 35 -28.91 1.72 2.80
CA THR A 35 -30.14 1.57 2.06
C THR A 35 -30.29 2.91 1.35
N HIS A 36 -30.08 2.93 0.04
CA HIS A 36 -30.52 4.05 -0.79
C HIS A 36 -32.05 4.11 -0.71
N SER A 37 -32.56 4.68 0.38
CA SER A 37 -33.98 4.93 0.58
C SER A 37 -34.35 6.11 -0.32
N GLY A 38 -34.81 5.81 -1.54
CA GLY A 38 -35.34 6.78 -2.49
C GLY A 38 -34.32 7.27 -3.52
N GLY A 39 -34.64 7.06 -4.80
CA GLY A 39 -33.85 7.44 -5.97
C GLY A 39 -33.77 8.95 -6.20
N GLY A 40 -33.11 9.67 -5.30
CA GLY A 40 -32.58 11.02 -5.55
C GLY A 40 -31.18 10.98 -6.16
N PRO A 41 -30.73 12.04 -6.84
CA PRO A 41 -29.37 12.11 -7.37
C PRO A 41 -28.33 11.97 -6.25
N TYR A 42 -27.17 11.38 -6.58
CA TYR A 42 -26.05 11.29 -5.65
C TYR A 42 -25.71 12.66 -5.08
N ARG A 43 -25.67 12.77 -3.74
CA ARG A 43 -25.39 14.04 -3.05
C ARG A 43 -23.90 14.36 -2.96
N ALA A 44 -23.07 13.32 -2.97
CA ALA A 44 -21.62 13.43 -2.91
C ALA A 44 -20.99 12.22 -3.61
N VAL A 45 -19.78 12.45 -4.13
CA VAL A 45 -18.90 11.40 -4.65
C VAL A 45 -17.54 11.60 -3.98
N ILE A 46 -16.98 10.52 -3.43
CA ILE A 46 -15.68 10.53 -2.76
C ILE A 46 -14.72 9.76 -3.65
N PHE A 47 -13.56 10.36 -3.93
CA PHE A 47 -12.50 9.75 -4.71
C PHE A 47 -11.30 9.50 -3.81
N ASP A 48 -10.75 8.29 -3.88
CA ASP A 48 -9.42 8.01 -3.34
C ASP A 48 -8.36 8.79 -4.14
N MET A 49 -7.17 8.95 -3.58
CA MET A 49 -6.03 9.49 -4.31
C MET A 49 -5.37 8.39 -5.15
N GLY A 50 -4.84 7.35 -4.49
CA GLY A 50 -3.97 6.36 -5.11
C GLY A 50 -4.70 5.41 -6.06
N GLY A 51 -4.34 5.44 -7.35
CA GLY A 51 -4.97 4.60 -8.38
C GLY A 51 -6.34 5.08 -8.85
N VAL A 52 -6.80 6.25 -8.36
CA VAL A 52 -8.04 6.91 -8.81
C VAL A 52 -7.71 8.29 -9.38
N LEU A 53 -7.28 9.24 -8.53
CA LEU A 53 -6.90 10.58 -8.97
C LEU A 53 -5.44 10.67 -9.41
N ILE A 54 -4.55 9.91 -8.77
CA ILE A 54 -3.12 9.83 -9.09
C ILE A 54 -2.70 8.39 -9.38
N PRO A 55 -1.58 8.15 -10.10
CA PRO A 55 -1.09 6.80 -10.35
C PRO A 55 -0.90 6.00 -9.05
N SER A 56 -1.23 4.71 -9.08
CA SER A 56 -1.11 3.86 -7.90
C SER A 56 0.35 3.77 -7.42
N PRO A 57 0.63 4.11 -6.15
CA PRO A 57 1.96 3.96 -5.57
C PRO A 57 2.43 2.50 -5.63
N GLY A 58 1.51 1.54 -5.51
CA GLY A 58 1.85 0.12 -5.50
C GLY A 58 2.44 -0.37 -6.82
N ARG A 59 2.08 0.26 -7.94
CA ARG A 59 2.72 -0.02 -9.23
C ARG A 59 4.17 0.45 -9.25
N LEU A 60 4.42 1.68 -8.78
CA LEU A 60 5.78 2.23 -8.70
C LEU A 60 6.67 1.40 -7.80
N VAL A 61 6.14 0.95 -6.65
CA VAL A 61 6.85 0.05 -5.73
C VAL A 61 7.19 -1.28 -6.40
N ALA A 62 6.24 -1.91 -7.10
CA ALA A 62 6.49 -3.20 -7.75
C ALA A 62 7.53 -3.10 -8.88
N GLU A 63 7.45 -2.04 -9.71
CA GLU A 63 8.44 -1.78 -10.77
C GLU A 63 9.82 -1.52 -10.17
N TRP A 64 9.88 -0.82 -9.03
CA TRP A 64 11.13 -0.56 -8.32
C TRP A 64 11.72 -1.84 -7.70
N GLU A 65 10.91 -2.70 -7.08
CA GLU A 65 11.36 -3.99 -6.55
C GLU A 65 11.99 -4.85 -7.66
N GLU A 66 11.35 -4.92 -8.83
CA GLU A 66 11.84 -5.64 -9.99
C GLU A 66 13.19 -5.09 -10.48
N GLN A 67 13.30 -3.78 -10.66
CA GLN A 67 14.54 -3.11 -11.11
C GLN A 67 15.71 -3.34 -10.14
N ASN A 68 15.42 -3.51 -8.86
CA ASN A 68 16.44 -3.69 -7.81
C ASN A 68 16.63 -5.16 -7.41
N HIS A 69 16.04 -6.10 -8.15
CA HIS A 69 16.11 -7.55 -7.89
C HIS A 69 15.60 -7.94 -6.49
N ILE A 70 14.71 -7.13 -5.92
CA ILE A 70 14.07 -7.39 -4.63
C ILE A 70 12.90 -8.35 -4.86
N PRO A 71 12.70 -9.35 -4.00
CA PRO A 71 11.55 -10.24 -4.12
C PRO A 71 10.24 -9.44 -4.14
N SER A 72 9.38 -9.72 -5.10
CA SER A 72 8.14 -8.97 -5.27
C SER A 72 7.25 -8.99 -4.01
N GLY A 73 6.72 -7.82 -3.66
CA GLY A 73 5.88 -7.58 -2.50
C GLY A 73 6.62 -7.51 -1.18
N THR A 74 7.95 -7.43 -1.16
CA THR A 74 8.74 -7.29 0.07
C THR A 74 8.37 -6.00 0.80
N ILE A 75 8.38 -4.86 0.10
CA ILE A 75 8.04 -3.56 0.66
C ILE A 75 6.60 -3.57 1.20
N LEU A 76 5.66 -4.12 0.43
CA LEU A 76 4.26 -4.23 0.86
C LEU A 76 4.11 -5.09 2.12
N LYS A 77 4.80 -6.23 2.19
CA LYS A 77 4.83 -7.09 3.37
C LYS A 77 5.38 -6.34 4.59
N THR A 78 6.42 -5.53 4.42
CA THR A 78 6.96 -4.69 5.49
C THR A 78 5.93 -3.64 5.95
N PHE A 79 5.20 -3.00 5.03
CA PHE A 79 4.14 -2.04 5.40
C PHE A 79 3.03 -2.67 6.24
N VAL A 80 2.54 -3.85 5.86
CA VAL A 80 1.45 -4.51 6.59
C VAL A 80 1.92 -5.27 7.83
N SER A 81 3.23 -5.37 8.04
CA SER A 81 3.78 -6.05 9.22
C SER A 81 3.38 -5.32 10.51
N GLY A 82 3.05 -6.10 11.55
CA GLY A 82 2.56 -5.57 12.82
C GLY A 82 1.09 -5.13 12.83
N GLY A 83 0.40 -5.18 11.68
CA GLY A 83 -1.03 -4.89 11.57
C GLY A 83 -1.40 -3.50 12.09
N GLU A 84 -2.46 -3.41 12.91
CA GLU A 84 -2.97 -2.12 13.42
C GLU A 84 -1.95 -1.35 14.27
N ASN A 85 -1.03 -2.06 14.92
CA ASN A 85 0.04 -1.48 15.73
C ASN A 85 1.37 -1.37 14.95
N GLY A 86 1.38 -1.75 13.67
CA GLY A 86 2.55 -1.68 12.80
C GLY A 86 2.99 -0.24 12.51
N LEU A 87 4.26 -0.07 12.14
CA LEU A 87 4.86 1.25 11.89
C LEU A 87 4.06 2.07 10.86
N TRP A 88 3.61 1.42 9.79
CA TRP A 88 2.83 2.07 8.73
C TRP A 88 1.50 2.63 9.25
N MET A 89 0.74 1.82 9.99
CA MET A 89 -0.57 2.23 10.50
C MET A 89 -0.45 3.36 11.51
N ARG A 90 0.56 3.30 12.39
CA ARG A 90 0.87 4.38 13.35
C ARG A 90 1.25 5.68 12.62
N PHE A 91 2.05 5.60 11.56
CA PHE A 91 2.39 6.74 10.71
C PHE A 91 1.16 7.33 10.00
N MET A 92 0.32 6.49 9.39
CA MET A 92 -0.91 6.91 8.71
C MET A 92 -1.92 7.56 9.66
N ARG A 93 -1.96 7.16 10.94
CA ARG A 93 -2.78 7.81 11.99
C ARG A 93 -2.16 9.09 12.55
N GLY A 94 -0.96 9.47 12.11
CA GLY A 94 -0.26 10.66 12.58
C GLY A 94 0.35 10.52 13.99
N GLU A 95 0.51 9.29 14.49
CA GLU A 95 1.10 9.02 15.81
C GLU A 95 2.62 9.15 15.82
N MET A 96 3.24 9.21 14.64
CA MET A 96 4.68 9.39 14.48
C MET A 96 5.00 10.30 13.31
N THR A 97 6.10 11.05 13.43
CA THR A 97 6.57 11.93 12.36
C THR A 97 7.33 11.15 11.30
N VAL A 98 7.51 11.75 10.12
CA VAL A 98 8.28 11.14 9.02
C VAL A 98 9.74 10.91 9.43
N GLU A 99 10.32 11.80 10.24
CA GLU A 99 11.70 11.70 10.74
C GLU A 99 11.90 10.49 11.64
N THR A 100 10.84 10.06 12.35
CA THR A 100 10.87 8.85 13.18
C THR A 100 10.48 7.61 12.38
N PHE A 101 9.56 7.75 11.42
CA PHE A 101 9.07 6.64 10.61
C PHE A 101 10.16 6.08 9.69
N LEU A 102 10.88 6.96 8.97
CA LEU A 102 11.84 6.52 7.96
C LEU A 102 12.95 5.60 8.52
N PRO A 103 13.63 5.95 9.63
CA PRO A 103 14.68 5.09 10.16
C PRO A 103 14.14 3.76 10.70
N GLU A 104 13.01 3.78 11.42
CA GLU A 104 12.41 2.57 12.00
C GLU A 104 11.91 1.62 10.91
N PHE A 105 11.29 2.16 9.85
CA PHE A 105 10.85 1.36 8.72
C PHE A 105 12.04 0.75 7.96
N GLY A 106 13.11 1.52 7.76
CA GLY A 106 14.34 1.03 7.13
C GLY A 106 15.00 -0.12 7.92
N ARG A 107 15.00 -0.03 9.25
CA ARG A 107 15.46 -1.10 10.14
C ARG A 107 14.60 -2.37 9.99
N LEU A 108 13.28 -2.23 10.08
CA LEU A 108 12.33 -3.34 9.94
C LEU A 108 12.42 -4.01 8.55
N TYR A 109 12.62 -3.21 7.51
CA TYR A 109 12.85 -3.71 6.16
C TYR A 109 14.14 -4.55 6.10
N SER A 110 15.24 -4.05 6.69
CA SER A 110 16.53 -4.75 6.67
C SER A 110 16.48 -6.09 7.43
N GLU A 111 15.67 -6.17 8.50
CA GLU A 111 15.42 -7.43 9.23
C GLU A 111 14.61 -8.43 8.39
N THR A 112 13.66 -7.95 7.58
CA THR A 112 12.79 -8.80 6.75
C THR A 112 13.40 -9.17 5.40
N ALA A 113 14.41 -8.43 4.93
CA ALA A 113 15.14 -8.67 3.68
C ALA A 113 16.65 -8.46 3.86
N PRO A 114 17.36 -9.35 4.59
CA PRO A 114 18.75 -9.13 5.04
C PRO A 114 19.80 -8.98 3.94
N ASN A 115 19.48 -9.32 2.70
CA ASN A 115 20.38 -9.19 1.54
C ASN A 115 20.16 -7.90 0.73
N PHE A 116 19.20 -7.06 1.13
CA PHE A 116 18.85 -5.83 0.42
C PHE A 116 18.89 -4.64 1.37
N SER A 117 19.81 -3.72 1.15
CA SER A 117 19.88 -2.49 1.94
C SER A 117 18.78 -1.53 1.51
N CYS A 118 17.92 -1.15 2.46
CA CYS A 118 16.99 -0.06 2.24
C CYS A 118 17.69 1.28 2.46
N THR A 119 17.97 1.99 1.37
CA THR A 119 18.57 3.33 1.44
C THR A 119 17.50 4.41 1.48
N TYR A 120 17.84 5.59 2.01
CA TYR A 120 16.95 6.74 2.20
C TYR A 120 16.24 7.21 0.90
N GLU A 121 16.81 6.90 -0.27
CA GLU A 121 16.22 7.15 -1.58
C GLU A 121 14.95 6.32 -1.85
N GLN A 122 14.75 5.19 -1.16
CA GLN A 122 13.67 4.24 -1.44
C GLN A 122 12.32 4.68 -0.89
N VAL A 123 12.29 5.54 0.13
CA VAL A 123 11.04 6.13 0.61
C VAL A 123 10.61 7.34 -0.22
N LYS A 124 11.48 7.83 -1.13
CA LYS A 124 11.07 8.83 -2.13
C LYS A 124 10.09 8.29 -3.16
N ILE A 125 9.91 6.97 -3.27
CA ILE A 125 8.83 6.36 -4.09
C ILE A 125 7.44 6.87 -3.64
N PHE A 126 7.32 7.32 -2.39
CA PHE A 126 6.09 7.90 -1.83
C PHE A 126 6.07 9.44 -1.84
N ARG A 127 7.12 10.10 -2.33
CA ARG A 127 7.10 11.54 -2.57
C ARG A 127 6.71 11.79 -4.02
N TYR A 128 5.44 12.08 -4.23
CA TYR A 128 4.93 12.75 -5.42
C TYR A 128 5.33 14.23 -5.42
#